data_AF-A0AAN8ZKY0-F1
#
_entry.id   AF-A0AAN8ZKY0-F1
#
_cell.length_a   1.000
_cell.length_b   1.000
_cell.length_c   1.000
_cell.angle_alpha   90.00
_cell.angle_beta   90.00
_cell.angle_gamma   90.00
#
_symmetry.space_group_name_H-M   'P 1'
#
loop_
_entity.id
_entity.type
_entity.pdbx_description
1 polymer ?
#
loop_
_entity_poly.entity_id
_entity_poly.type
_entity_poly.pdbx_seq_one_letter_code
_entity_poly.pdbx_strand_id
1 'polypeptide(L)'
;MRSVYIPLRNSEEEVRVCLDQLPRDASDILDILKARQAPLDLWLIIAESLNNFDKFWRKEIDEHYADVRYERIAILNALGAYYSYLGKIETKQREKEEHFIMATQ
;
A
#
# COMPACT_ATOMS: atom_id res chain seq x y z
N MET A 1 18.32 -6.96 -5.76
CA MET A 1 17.99 -6.88 -4.32
C MET A 1 17.51 -5.46 -4.04
N ARG A 2 16.19 -5.27 -3.95
CA ARG A 2 15.57 -3.95 -3.72
C ARG A 2 15.38 -3.78 -2.21
N SER A 3 15.70 -2.62 -1.66
CA SER A 3 15.56 -2.34 -0.23
C SER A 3 14.88 -1.00 -0.02
N VAL A 4 14.17 -0.87 1.10
CA VAL A 4 13.60 0.39 1.59
C VAL A 4 14.16 0.71 2.97
N TYR A 5 14.17 1.99 3.32
CA TYR A 5 14.62 2.47 4.61
C TYR A 5 13.40 2.96 5.37
N ILE A 6 13.10 2.34 6.51
CA ILE A 6 11.97 2.71 7.35
C ILE A 6 12.52 3.51 8.53
N PRO A 7 12.14 4.80 8.69
CA PRO A 7 12.61 5.60 9.81
C PRO A 7 12.11 5.03 11.14
N LEU A 8 12.95 5.14 12.17
CA LEU A 8 12.57 4.82 13.53
C LEU A 8 11.86 6.02 14.15
N ARG A 9 10.77 5.74 14.87
CA ARG A 9 9.95 6.78 15.50
C ARG A 9 10.79 7.59 16.48
N ASN A 10 10.76 8.92 16.34
CA ASN A 10 11.50 9.88 17.17
C ASN A 10 13.03 9.67 17.15
N SER A 11 13.58 9.18 16.04
CA SER A 11 15.01 8.98 15.84
C SER A 11 15.43 9.41 14.43
N GLU A 12 16.71 9.75 14.25
CA GLU A 12 17.33 9.91 12.93
C GLU A 12 17.78 8.58 12.32
N GLU A 13 17.64 7.48 13.07
CA GLU A 13 18.00 6.16 12.61
C GLU A 13 16.95 5.56 11.67
N GLU A 14 17.42 4.81 10.68
CA GLU A 14 16.58 4.11 9.71
C GLU A 14 16.92 2.61 9.69
N VAL A 15 15.89 1.78 9.52
CA VAL A 15 16.07 0.34 9.33
C VAL A 15 15.97 0.01 7.86
N ARG A 16 17.05 -0.55 7.30
CA ARG A 16 17.05 -1.12 5.95
C ARG A 16 16.26 -2.43 5.95
N VAL A 17 15.19 -2.47 5.16
CA VAL A 17 14.38 -3.66 4.93
C VAL A 17 14.61 -4.15 3.51
N CYS A 18 14.98 -5.42 3.37
CA CYS A 18 15.07 -6.06 2.07
C CYS A 18 13.66 -6.47 1.61
N LEU A 19 13.21 -5.96 0.45
CA LEU A 19 11.88 -6.27 -0.06
C LEU A 19 11.73 -7.76 -0.39
N ASP A 20 12.82 -8.42 -0.78
CA ASP A 20 12.85 -9.86 -1.06
C ASP A 20 12.69 -10.74 0.21
N GLN A 21 12.77 -10.13 1.41
CA GLN A 21 12.67 -10.79 2.72
C GLN A 21 11.42 -10.38 3.50
N LEU A 22 10.53 -9.62 2.88
CA LEU A 22 9.28 -9.22 3.53
C LEU A 22 8.45 -10.47 3.89
N PRO A 23 7.77 -10.46 5.05
CA PRO A 23 6.77 -11.46 5.37
C PRO A 23 5.77 -11.62 4.22
N ARG A 24 5.35 -12.85 3.93
CA ARG A 24 4.30 -13.07 2.91
C ARG A 24 2.92 -12.63 3.39
N ASP A 25 2.72 -12.55 4.71
CA ASP A 25 1.50 -12.03 5.30
C ASP A 25 1.56 -10.50 5.32
N ALA A 26 0.61 -9.89 4.60
CA ALA A 26 0.46 -8.43 4.54
C ALA A 26 0.11 -7.82 5.91
N SER A 27 -0.50 -8.59 6.82
CA SER A 27 -0.92 -8.13 8.14
C SER A 27 0.29 -7.82 9.04
N ASP A 28 1.29 -8.72 9.05
CA ASP A 28 2.52 -8.54 9.83
C ASP A 28 3.31 -7.30 9.38
N ILE A 29 3.30 -7.03 8.08
CA ILE A 29 3.97 -5.86 7.49
C ILE A 29 3.22 -4.58 7.86
N LEU A 30 1.89 -4.62 7.81
CA LEU A 30 1.04 -3.51 8.21
C LEU A 30 1.26 -3.10 9.66
N ASP A 31 1.35 -4.07 10.56
CA ASP A 31 1.60 -3.80 11.98
C ASP A 31 2.95 -3.12 12.21
N ILE A 32 3.99 -3.51 11.46
CA ILE A 32 5.31 -2.85 11.50
C ILE A 32 5.21 -1.40 11.02
N LEU A 33 4.53 -1.17 9.89
CA LEU A 33 4.40 0.17 9.31
C LEU A 33 3.60 1.11 10.22
N LYS A 34 2.50 0.63 10.79
CA LYS A 34 1.67 1.37 11.75
C LYS A 34 2.44 1.70 13.03
N ALA A 35 3.09 0.70 13.64
CA ALA A 35 3.82 0.88 14.90
C ALA A 35 4.91 1.95 14.78
N ARG A 36 5.48 2.10 13.58
CA ARG A 36 6.54 3.08 13.29
C ARG A 36 6.04 4.41 12.73
N GLN A 37 4.74 4.55 12.45
CA GLN A 37 4.21 5.68 11.67
C GLN A 37 5.00 5.90 10.38
N ALA A 38 5.25 4.81 9.65
CA ALA A 38 6.05 4.86 8.45
C ALA A 38 5.47 5.88 7.44
N PRO A 39 6.30 6.71 6.78
CA PRO A 39 5.86 7.59 5.71
C PRO A 39 5.01 6.86 4.65
N LEU A 40 3.95 7.52 4.18
CA LEU A 40 2.92 6.90 3.34
C LEU A 40 3.45 6.36 2.00
N ASP A 41 4.49 6.99 1.46
CA ASP A 41 5.20 6.53 0.25
C ASP A 41 5.85 5.14 0.44
N LEU A 42 6.30 4.79 1.64
CA LEU A 42 6.81 3.46 1.94
C LEU A 42 5.71 2.39 1.87
N TRP A 43 4.46 2.75 2.19
CA TRP A 43 3.33 1.84 2.07
C TRP A 43 3.09 1.47 0.61
N LEU A 44 3.20 2.42 -0.31
CA LEU A 44 3.07 2.18 -1.76
C LEU A 44 4.16 1.26 -2.29
N ILE A 45 5.42 1.50 -1.92
CA ILE A 45 6.56 0.71 -2.39
C ILE A 45 6.43 -0.74 -1.90
N ILE A 46 5.96 -0.93 -0.66
CA ILE A 46 5.78 -2.26 -0.09
C ILE A 46 4.57 -2.97 -0.71
N ALA A 47 3.44 -2.31 -0.87
CA ALA A 47 2.27 -2.88 -1.52
C ALA A 47 2.53 -3.28 -2.98
N GLU A 48 3.34 -2.50 -3.72
CA GLU A 48 3.88 -2.87 -5.04
C GLU A 48 4.67 -4.19 -4.95
N SER A 49 5.59 -4.29 -3.99
CA SER A 49 6.46 -5.47 -3.85
C SER A 49 5.70 -6.74 -3.47
N LEU A 50 4.61 -6.62 -2.71
CA LEU A 50 3.75 -7.73 -2.33
C LEU A 50 2.71 -8.06 -3.40
N ASN A 51 2.62 -7.24 -4.45
CA ASN A 51 1.55 -7.28 -5.45
C ASN A 51 0.15 -7.30 -4.81
N ASN A 52 0.03 -6.67 -3.65
CA ASN A 52 -1.15 -6.73 -2.80
C ASN A 52 -1.57 -5.33 -2.39
N PHE A 53 -2.59 -4.83 -3.08
CA PHE A 53 -3.26 -3.55 -2.82
C PHE A 53 -4.71 -3.79 -2.42
N ASP A 54 -4.99 -4.83 -1.64
CA ASP A 54 -6.31 -5.22 -1.19
C ASP A 54 -7.03 -4.13 -0.36
N LYS A 55 -8.37 -4.25 -0.28
CA LYS A 55 -9.27 -3.34 0.47
C LYS A 55 -8.77 -3.01 1.88
N PHE A 56 -8.03 -3.94 2.47
CA PHE A 56 -7.47 -3.83 3.81
C PHE A 56 -6.57 -2.60 3.96
N TRP A 57 -5.63 -2.37 3.03
CA TRP A 57 -4.70 -1.23 3.08
C TRP A 57 -5.42 0.10 3.05
N ARG A 58 -6.47 0.21 2.23
CA ARG A 58 -7.22 1.46 2.07
C ARG A 58 -7.89 1.90 3.37
N LYS A 59 -8.51 0.96 4.10
CA LYS A 59 -9.12 1.24 5.40
C LYS A 59 -8.07 1.73 6.40
N GLU A 60 -6.92 1.07 6.43
CA GLU A 60 -5.84 1.41 7.36
C GLU A 60 -5.23 2.78 7.07
N ILE A 61 -5.04 3.12 5.78
CA ILE A 61 -4.57 4.43 5.34
C ILE A 61 -5.58 5.52 5.72
N ASP A 62 -6.87 5.28 5.49
CA ASP A 62 -7.93 6.23 5.84
C ASP A 62 -8.02 6.48 7.35
N GLU A 63 -7.80 5.45 8.18
CA GLU A 63 -7.84 5.56 9.64
C GLU A 63 -6.57 6.20 10.23
N HIS A 64 -5.38 5.81 9.75
CA HIS A 64 -4.10 6.23 10.35
C HIS A 64 -3.57 7.56 9.83
N TYR A 65 -4.01 7.99 8.63
CA TYR A 65 -3.52 9.19 7.97
C TYR A 65 -4.64 10.14 7.55
N ALA A 66 -5.75 10.14 8.30
CA ALA A 66 -6.91 11.00 8.06
C ALA A 66 -6.54 12.49 7.91
N ASP A 67 -5.55 12.96 8.67
CA ASP A 67 -5.13 14.36 8.72
C ASP A 67 -4.11 14.75 7.62
N VAL A 68 -3.61 13.77 6.85
CA VAL A 68 -2.52 13.94 5.88
C VAL A 68 -3.09 13.96 4.45
N ARG A 69 -3.62 15.13 4.05
CA ARG A 69 -4.45 15.27 2.85
C ARG A 69 -3.73 14.92 1.53
N TYR A 70 -2.52 15.42 1.33
CA TYR A 70 -1.85 15.32 0.02
C TYR A 70 -1.36 13.90 -0.27
N GLU A 71 -0.68 13.28 0.69
CA GLU A 71 -0.18 11.92 0.58
C GLU A 71 -1.34 10.92 0.45
N ARG A 72 -2.44 11.12 1.19
CA ARG A 72 -3.65 10.30 1.06
C ARG A 72 -4.24 10.36 -0.35
N ILE A 73 -4.35 11.55 -0.94
CA ILE A 73 -4.83 11.71 -2.32
C ILE A 73 -3.91 10.97 -3.31
N ALA A 74 -2.59 11.05 -3.13
CA ALA A 74 -1.64 10.37 -3.99
C ALA A 74 -1.82 8.84 -3.96
N ILE A 75 -2.03 8.26 -2.77
CA ILE A 75 -2.27 6.82 -2.64
C ILE A 75 -3.62 6.41 -3.22
N LEU A 76 -4.68 7.15 -2.92
CA LEU A 76 -6.00 6.85 -3.47
C LEU A 76 -5.98 6.90 -5.01
N ASN A 77 -5.26 7.86 -5.59
CA ASN A 77 -5.06 7.91 -7.05
C ASN A 77 -4.26 6.71 -7.57
N ALA A 78 -3.20 6.28 -6.87
CA ALA A 78 -2.43 5.11 -7.24
C ALA A 78 -3.27 3.81 -7.18
N LEU A 79 -4.08 3.65 -6.13
CA LEU A 79 -5.03 2.54 -5.98
C LEU A 79 -6.07 2.54 -7.11
N GLY A 80 -6.66 3.69 -7.42
CA GLY A 80 -7.62 3.84 -8.51
C GLY A 80 -7.00 3.49 -9.87
N ALA A 81 -5.78 3.93 -10.13
CA ALA A 81 -5.03 3.61 -11.35
C ALA A 81 -4.70 2.10 -11.43
N TYR A 82 -4.27 1.49 -10.34
CA TYR A 82 -3.96 0.06 -10.25
C TYR A 82 -5.18 -0.80 -10.57
N TYR A 83 -6.30 -0.57 -9.89
CA TYR A 83 -7.53 -1.33 -10.11
C TYR A 83 -8.13 -1.09 -11.50
N SER A 84 -8.03 0.13 -12.04
CA SER A 84 -8.43 0.41 -13.41
C SER A 84 -7.59 -0.37 -14.43
N TYR A 85 -6.30 -0.50 -14.18
CA TYR A 85 -5.40 -1.31 -15.01
C TYR A 85 -5.74 -2.80 -14.92
N LEU A 86 -5.97 -3.35 -13.72
CA LEU A 86 -6.41 -4.73 -13.54
C LEU A 86 -7.71 -5.02 -14.31
N GLY A 87 -8.73 -4.17 -14.16
CA GLY A 87 -9.99 -4.30 -14.91
C GLY A 87 -9.82 -4.17 -16.43
N LYS A 88 -8.81 -3.43 -16.91
CA LYS A 88 -8.48 -3.34 -18.34
C LYS A 88 -7.92 -4.65 -18.90
N ILE A 89 -7.06 -5.35 -18.14
CA ILE A 89 -6.37 -6.56 -18.61
C ILE A 89 -7.11 -7.86 -18.27
N GLU A 90 -8.09 -7.82 -17.35
CA GLU A 90 -8.88 -8.98 -16.97
C GLU A 90 -9.83 -9.43 -18.09
N THR A 91 -9.91 -10.75 -18.27
CA THR A 91 -10.66 -11.41 -19.34
C THR A 91 -12.03 -11.91 -18.88
N LYS A 92 -12.18 -12.22 -17.59
CA LYS A 92 -13.44 -12.67 -17.02
C LYS A 92 -14.29 -11.48 -16.62
N GLN A 93 -15.49 -11.40 -17.21
CA GLN A 93 -16.38 -10.24 -17.06
C GLN A 93 -16.69 -9.89 -15.59
N ARG A 94 -16.92 -10.90 -14.75
CA ARG A 94 -17.20 -10.69 -13.32
C ARG A 94 -16.01 -10.08 -12.57
N GLU A 95 -14.82 -10.66 -12.71
CA GLU A 95 -13.61 -10.18 -12.02
C GLU A 95 -13.22 -8.78 -12.51
N LYS A 96 -13.42 -8.51 -13.82
CA LYS A 96 -13.29 -7.18 -14.41
C LYS A 96 -14.21 -6.13 -13.78
N GLU A 97 -15.49 -6.45 -13.60
CA GLU A 97 -16.45 -5.55 -12.94
C GLU A 97 -16.07 -5.32 -11.47
N GLU A 98 -15.63 -6.36 -10.76
CA GLU A 98 -15.12 -6.24 -9.40
C GLU A 98 -13.93 -5.25 -9.34
N HIS A 99 -12.97 -5.32 -10.27
CA HIS A 99 -11.85 -4.37 -10.34
C HIS A 99 -12.30 -2.93 -10.62
N PHE A 100 -13.27 -2.68 -11.49
CA PHE A 100 -13.75 -1.31 -11.71
C PHE A 100 -14.53 -0.75 -10.53
N ILE A 101 -15.30 -1.60 -9.83
CA ILE A 101 -15.92 -1.21 -8.56
C ILE A 101 -14.82 -0.80 -7.57
N MET A 102 -13.76 -1.60 -7.45
CA MET A 102 -12.61 -1.29 -6.61
C MET A 102 -11.89 0.03 -6.95
N ALA A 103 -11.82 0.39 -8.23
CA ALA A 103 -11.16 1.62 -8.67
C ALA A 103 -11.92 2.90 -8.29
N THR A 104 -13.21 2.80 -7.96
CA THR A 104 -14.10 3.96 -7.77
C THR A 104 -14.64 4.09 -6.35
N GLN A 105 -14.51 3.04 -5.53
CA GLN A 105 -14.92 3.07 -4.13
C GLN A 105 -13.93 3.83 -3.28
#